data_AF-A0AAW1T0C3-F1
#
_entry.id   AF-A0AAW1T0C3-F1
#
_cell.length_a   1.000
_cell.length_b   1.000
_cell.length_c   1.000
_cell.angle_alpha   90.00
_cell.angle_beta   90.00
_cell.angle_gamma   90.00
#
_symmetry.space_group_name_H-M   'P 1'
#
loop_
_entity.id
_entity.type
_entity.pdbx_description
1 polymer ?
#
loop_
_entity_poly.entity_id
_entity_poly.type
_entity_poly.pdbx_seq_one_letter_code
_entity_poly.pdbx_strand_id
1 'polypeptide(L)'
;HLPILQEKLKQVAATNAKDNKSTAKVIEGADAIMESCNIADLSLHVARKTQPPGKKAEQKALDEQKAAVLEALEAKLGAQLGLLEGLLDSKEGGQPAPSSDADTSATSTLAASDGAESSEQSSSSAAADTSASCPAGDELSSDPRELAEAVLAMEDTFANLQIWADLNDAHYVLLHARREALQGRPASALRLLEKSKPGDKPFSKEHIKLRSRLCKRLGWRHWQRYEDSRIKDLFPLDYPLF
;
A
#
# COMPACT_ATOMS: atom_id res chain seq x y z
N HIS A 1 -30.29 7.99 -7.75
CA HIS A 1 -29.18 7.42 -8.55
C HIS A 1 -27.91 7.23 -7.74
N LEU A 2 -27.49 8.22 -6.95
CA LEU A 2 -26.31 8.17 -6.09
C LEU A 2 -26.17 6.89 -5.20
N PRO A 3 -27.20 6.41 -4.47
CA PRO A 3 -27.03 5.19 -3.65
C PRO A 3 -26.76 3.93 -4.49
N ILE A 4 -27.32 3.85 -5.70
CA ILE A 4 -27.07 2.73 -6.63
C ILE A 4 -25.61 2.73 -7.09
N LEU A 5 -25.04 3.91 -7.33
CA LEU A 5 -23.62 4.03 -7.71
C LEU A 5 -22.71 3.63 -6.54
N GLN A 6 -23.04 4.01 -5.31
CA GLN A 6 -22.30 3.58 -4.12
C GLN A 6 -22.34 2.06 -3.93
N GLU A 7 -23.52 1.44 -4.08
CA GLU A 7 -23.65 -0.01 -3.98
C GLU A 7 -22.85 -0.72 -5.07
N LYS A 8 -22.89 -0.23 -6.32
CA LYS A 8 -22.06 -0.76 -7.40
C LYS A 8 -20.58 -0.63 -7.08
N LEU A 9 -20.12 0.52 -6.60
CA LEU A 9 -18.73 0.75 -6.21
C LEU A 9 -18.30 -0.21 -5.09
N LYS A 10 -19.15 -0.41 -4.07
CA LYS A 10 -18.90 -1.37 -2.98
C LYS A 10 -18.79 -2.80 -3.51
N GLN A 11 -19.69 -3.21 -4.39
CA GLN A 11 -19.68 -4.54 -4.99
C GLN A 11 -18.42 -4.76 -5.81
N VAL A 12 -18.03 -3.80 -6.65
CA VAL A 12 -16.81 -3.89 -7.47
C VAL A 12 -15.56 -3.93 -6.60
N ALA A 13 -15.49 -3.09 -5.56
CA ALA A 13 -14.38 -3.06 -4.61
C ALA A 13 -14.28 -4.37 -3.79
N ALA A 14 -15.40 -4.95 -3.36
CA ALA A 14 -15.41 -6.18 -2.57
C ALA A 14 -15.06 -7.43 -3.39
N THR A 15 -15.56 -7.53 -4.62
CA THR A 15 -15.42 -8.75 -5.43
C THR A 15 -14.08 -8.89 -6.12
N ASN A 16 -13.37 -7.78 -6.35
CA ASN A 16 -12.20 -7.79 -7.22
C ASN A 16 -10.99 -7.05 -6.64
N ALA A 17 -10.75 -7.11 -5.32
CA ALA A 17 -9.74 -6.30 -4.64
C ALA A 17 -8.26 -6.52 -5.08
N LYS A 18 -7.97 -7.44 -6.02
CA LYS A 18 -6.60 -7.82 -6.42
C LYS A 18 -6.31 -7.70 -7.93
N ASP A 19 -7.31 -7.45 -8.77
CA ASP A 19 -7.11 -7.43 -10.23
C ASP A 19 -6.90 -5.99 -10.72
N ASN A 20 -5.90 -5.75 -11.58
CA ASN A 20 -5.66 -4.40 -12.13
C ASN A 20 -6.83 -3.88 -12.97
N LYS A 21 -7.61 -4.78 -13.59
CA LYS A 21 -8.79 -4.41 -14.38
C LYS A 21 -9.96 -3.96 -13.52
N SER A 22 -10.06 -4.43 -12.28
CA SER A 22 -11.11 -4.00 -11.38
C SER A 22 -10.75 -2.73 -10.63
N THR A 23 -9.47 -2.49 -10.31
CA THR A 23 -9.04 -1.21 -9.74
C THR A 23 -9.35 -0.06 -10.69
N ALA A 24 -9.16 -0.25 -12.00
CA ALA A 24 -9.59 0.72 -13.03
C ALA A 24 -11.11 0.97 -12.98
N LYS A 25 -11.94 -0.08 -12.83
CA LYS A 25 -13.41 0.06 -12.70
C LYS A 25 -13.83 0.75 -11.41
N VAL A 26 -13.08 0.57 -10.31
CA VAL A 26 -13.32 1.30 -9.06
C VAL A 26 -13.03 2.78 -9.25
N ILE A 27 -11.95 3.12 -9.94
CA ILE A 27 -11.60 4.51 -10.27
C ILE A 27 -12.69 5.16 -11.13
N GLU A 28 -13.11 4.50 -12.21
CA GLU A 28 -14.19 4.98 -13.09
C GLU A 28 -15.51 5.14 -12.34
N GLY A 29 -15.87 4.18 -11.50
CA GLY A 29 -17.08 4.25 -10.67
C GLY A 29 -17.05 5.40 -9.67
N ALA A 30 -15.89 5.72 -9.09
CA ALA A 30 -15.71 6.85 -8.19
C ALA A 30 -15.81 8.19 -8.95
N ASP A 31 -15.23 8.27 -10.15
CA ASP A 31 -15.31 9.45 -10.99
C ASP A 31 -16.76 9.75 -11.42
N ALA A 32 -17.53 8.72 -11.77
CA ALA A 32 -18.96 8.86 -12.05
C ALA A 32 -19.78 9.39 -10.85
N ILE A 33 -19.40 9.03 -9.62
CA ILE A 33 -20.05 9.57 -8.41
C ILE A 33 -19.70 11.05 -8.26
N MET A 34 -18.43 11.43 -8.44
CA MET A 34 -18.01 12.83 -8.35
C MET A 34 -18.69 13.70 -9.42
N GLU A 35 -18.81 13.22 -10.65
CA GLU A 35 -19.53 13.92 -11.73
C GLU A 35 -21.03 14.08 -11.44
N SER A 36 -21.64 13.08 -10.78
CA SER A 36 -23.06 13.14 -10.41
C SER A 36 -23.35 14.09 -9.24
N CYS A 37 -22.32 14.48 -8.48
CA CYS A 37 -22.45 15.37 -7.32
C CYS A 37 -22.15 16.82 -7.71
N ASN A 38 -22.95 17.77 -7.21
CA ASN A 38 -22.64 19.19 -7.39
C ASN A 38 -21.59 19.63 -6.36
N ILE A 39 -20.31 19.43 -6.71
CA ILE A 39 -19.15 19.73 -5.87
C ILE A 39 -19.11 21.22 -5.47
N ALA A 40 -19.51 22.12 -6.37
CA ALA A 40 -19.52 23.56 -6.13
C ALA A 40 -20.51 23.94 -5.02
N ASP A 41 -21.76 23.47 -5.13
CA ASP A 41 -22.79 23.72 -4.12
C ASP A 41 -22.44 23.08 -2.77
N LEU A 42 -21.86 21.88 -2.80
CA LEU A 42 -21.39 21.17 -1.61
C LEU A 42 -20.28 21.93 -0.88
N SER A 43 -19.31 22.48 -1.62
CA SER A 43 -18.19 23.24 -1.04
C SER A 43 -18.68 24.54 -0.37
N LEU A 44 -19.66 25.21 -0.98
CA LEU A 44 -20.31 26.39 -0.41
C LEU A 44 -21.09 26.05 0.87
N HIS A 45 -21.71 24.87 0.91
CA HIS A 45 -22.42 24.43 2.11
C HIS A 45 -21.47 24.15 3.27
N VAL A 46 -20.37 23.43 3.03
CA VAL A 46 -19.35 23.13 4.05
C VAL A 46 -18.69 24.42 4.56
N ALA A 47 -18.46 25.41 3.70
CA ALA A 47 -17.92 26.70 4.09
C ALA A 47 -18.90 27.54 4.93
N ARG A 48 -20.22 27.41 4.70
CA ARG A 48 -21.26 28.09 5.48
C ARG A 48 -21.46 27.39 6.82
N LYS A 49 -20.67 27.78 7.82
CA LYS A 49 -20.81 27.36 9.24
C LYS A 49 -22.16 27.70 9.89
N THR A 50 -23.04 28.44 9.22
CA THR A 50 -24.32 28.93 9.77
C THR A 50 -25.51 28.27 9.10
N GLN A 51 -26.31 27.57 9.92
CA GLN A 51 -27.55 26.93 9.49
C GLN A 51 -28.61 28.00 9.13
N PRO A 52 -29.23 27.96 7.94
CA PRO A 52 -30.49 28.64 7.72
C PRO A 52 -31.59 27.87 8.49
N PRO A 53 -32.35 28.52 9.40
CA PRO A 53 -33.42 27.86 10.13
C PRO A 53 -34.48 27.33 9.14
N GLY A 54 -34.79 26.03 9.21
CA GLY A 54 -35.90 25.40 8.47
C GLY A 54 -35.54 24.44 7.33
N LYS A 55 -34.29 24.36 6.87
CA LYS A 55 -33.86 23.51 5.73
C LYS A 55 -33.15 22.21 6.12
N LYS A 56 -33.65 21.49 7.13
CA LYS A 56 -33.02 20.26 7.65
C LYS A 56 -32.94 19.12 6.62
N ALA A 57 -33.94 19.00 5.74
CA ALA A 57 -33.97 17.94 4.73
C ALA A 57 -32.93 18.15 3.62
N GLU A 58 -32.74 19.41 3.18
CA GLU A 58 -31.71 19.77 2.20
C GLU A 58 -30.31 19.55 2.79
N GLN A 59 -30.10 19.88 4.07
CA GLN A 59 -28.84 19.62 4.79
C GLN A 59 -28.51 18.13 4.84
N LYS A 60 -29.49 17.31 5.25
CA LYS A 60 -29.30 15.86 5.28
C LYS A 60 -28.92 15.30 3.91
N ALA A 61 -29.53 15.82 2.83
CA ALA A 61 -29.18 15.43 1.47
C ALA A 61 -27.76 15.87 1.07
N LEU A 62 -27.31 17.05 1.47
CA LEU A 62 -25.94 17.52 1.23
C LEU A 62 -24.91 16.77 2.07
N ASP A 63 -25.22 16.42 3.31
CA ASP A 63 -24.36 15.58 4.16
C ASP A 63 -24.25 14.15 3.60
N GLU A 64 -25.35 13.61 3.06
CA GLU A 64 -25.37 12.32 2.37
C GLU A 64 -24.54 12.36 1.07
N GLN A 65 -24.63 13.46 0.30
CA GLN A 65 -23.74 13.70 -0.85
C GLN A 65 -22.28 13.81 -0.43
N LYS A 66 -21.96 14.52 0.66
CA LYS A 66 -20.60 14.61 1.20
C LYS A 66 -20.06 13.23 1.59
N ALA A 67 -20.85 12.43 2.30
CA ALA A 67 -20.46 11.08 2.68
C ALA A 67 -20.19 10.20 1.45
N ALA A 68 -21.00 10.32 0.40
CA ALA A 68 -20.78 9.60 -0.84
C ALA A 68 -19.52 10.03 -1.61
N VAL A 69 -19.23 11.34 -1.63
CA VAL A 69 -17.98 11.86 -2.22
C VAL A 69 -16.77 11.36 -1.44
N LEU A 70 -16.82 11.36 -0.10
CA LEU A 70 -15.75 10.83 0.73
C LEU A 70 -15.51 9.34 0.48
N GLU A 71 -16.57 8.53 0.46
CA GLU A 71 -16.48 7.10 0.20
C GLU A 71 -15.93 6.80 -1.21
N ALA A 72 -16.34 7.57 -2.22
CA ALA A 72 -15.83 7.45 -3.58
C ALA A 72 -14.33 7.81 -3.66
N LEU A 73 -13.93 8.92 -3.03
CA LEU A 73 -12.53 9.37 -2.99
C LEU A 73 -11.63 8.40 -2.24
N GLU A 74 -12.10 7.83 -1.12
CA GLU A 74 -11.38 6.80 -0.37
C GLU A 74 -11.16 5.54 -1.19
N ALA A 75 -12.20 5.07 -1.87
CA ALA A 75 -12.10 3.89 -2.73
C ALA A 75 -11.17 4.14 -3.92
N LYS A 76 -11.24 5.32 -4.54
CA LYS A 76 -10.33 5.72 -5.62
C LYS A 76 -8.88 5.77 -5.15
N LEU A 77 -8.62 6.45 -4.04
CA LEU A 77 -7.28 6.58 -3.47
C LEU A 77 -6.73 5.20 -3.04
N GLY A 78 -7.55 4.36 -2.39
CA GLY A 78 -7.17 3.01 -2.01
C GLY A 78 -6.79 2.14 -3.21
N ALA A 79 -7.54 2.24 -4.32
CA ALA A 79 -7.24 1.52 -5.56
C ALA A 79 -5.94 2.01 -6.22
N GLN A 80 -5.73 3.33 -6.29
CA GLN A 80 -4.49 3.92 -6.81
C GLN A 80 -3.27 3.53 -5.97
N LEU A 81 -3.38 3.60 -4.64
CA LEU A 81 -2.33 3.18 -3.72
C LEU A 81 -2.00 1.69 -3.87
N GLY A 82 -3.01 0.82 -4.02
CA GLY A 82 -2.79 -0.61 -4.24
C GLY A 82 -2.02 -0.91 -5.52
N LEU A 83 -2.32 -0.19 -6.60
CA LEU A 83 -1.61 -0.32 -7.88
C LEU A 83 -0.14 0.14 -7.76
N LEU A 84 0.10 1.27 -7.09
CA LEU A 84 1.45 1.79 -6.85
C LEU A 84 2.27 0.90 -5.90
N GLU A 85 1.66 0.38 -4.83
CA GLU A 85 2.31 -0.57 -3.91
C GLU A 85 2.71 -1.86 -4.63
N GLY A 86 1.82 -2.44 -5.44
CA GLY A 86 2.12 -3.66 -6.20
C GLY A 86 3.28 -3.48 -7.17
N LEU A 87 3.39 -2.30 -7.77
CA LEU A 87 4.48 -1.97 -8.69
C LEU A 87 5.83 -1.76 -7.96
N LEU A 88 5.80 -1.21 -6.74
CA LEU A 88 7.00 -1.07 -5.90
C LEU A 88 7.47 -2.39 -5.30
N ASP A 89 6.56 -3.23 -4.80
CA ASP A 89 6.90 -4.54 -4.23
C ASP A 89 7.52 -5.47 -5.29
N SER A 90 7.05 -5.38 -6.55
CA SER A 90 7.64 -6.09 -7.69
C SER A 90 9.09 -5.67 -7.96
N LYS A 91 9.44 -4.41 -7.66
CA LYS A 91 10.80 -3.88 -7.84
C LYS A 91 11.73 -4.23 -6.67
N GLU A 92 11.20 -4.31 -5.44
CA GLU A 92 11.98 -4.67 -4.24
C GLU A 92 12.22 -6.19 -4.10
N GLY A 93 11.50 -7.04 -4.84
CA GLY A 93 11.67 -8.50 -4.85
C GLY A 93 12.98 -9.03 -5.46
N GLY A 94 13.84 -8.16 -6.00
CA GLY A 94 15.06 -8.53 -6.74
C GLY A 94 16.38 -8.54 -5.97
N GLN A 95 16.42 -8.26 -4.66
CA GLN A 95 17.67 -8.29 -3.88
C GLN A 95 17.60 -9.32 -2.74
N PRO A 96 18.13 -10.55 -2.94
CA PRO A 96 18.58 -11.35 -1.81
C PRO A 96 19.76 -10.60 -1.16
N ALA A 97 19.61 -10.28 0.13
CA ALA A 97 20.70 -9.78 0.94
C ALA A 97 21.89 -10.76 0.85
N PRO A 98 23.14 -10.28 0.72
CA PRO A 98 24.30 -11.16 0.80
C PRO A 98 24.33 -11.80 2.18
N SER A 99 24.24 -13.13 2.19
CA SER A 99 24.57 -13.98 3.32
C SER A 99 26.04 -13.78 3.67
N SER A 100 26.32 -13.03 4.73
CA SER A 100 27.62 -13.12 5.40
C SER A 100 27.54 -14.24 6.43
N ASP A 101 27.75 -15.47 5.96
CA ASP A 101 28.27 -16.52 6.82
C ASP A 101 29.72 -16.14 7.16
N ALA A 102 29.93 -15.75 8.41
CA ALA A 102 31.25 -15.73 9.02
C ALA A 102 31.18 -16.62 10.26
N ASP A 103 31.33 -17.91 9.99
CA ASP A 103 31.78 -18.91 10.94
C ASP A 103 33.19 -18.50 11.42
N THR A 104 33.40 -18.42 12.72
CA THR A 104 34.74 -18.39 13.30
C THR A 104 34.71 -19.20 14.59
N SER A 105 34.71 -20.52 14.39
CA SER A 105 35.00 -21.51 15.41
C SER A 105 36.39 -21.31 16.00
N ALA A 106 36.47 -21.16 17.32
CA ALA A 106 37.71 -21.16 18.09
C ALA A 106 38.26 -22.60 18.22
N THR A 107 39.35 -22.83 17.49
CA THR A 107 40.53 -23.68 17.76
C THR A 107 40.52 -24.61 18.97
N SER A 108 40.64 -25.92 18.70
CA SER A 108 41.40 -26.84 19.55
C SER A 108 42.38 -27.65 18.69
N THR A 109 43.62 -27.60 19.13
CA THR A 109 44.88 -28.07 18.55
C THR A 109 44.95 -29.60 18.45
N LEU A 110 45.60 -30.15 17.41
CA LEU A 110 46.68 -31.17 17.49
C LEU A 110 47.03 -31.78 16.11
N ALA A 111 48.33 -32.04 15.97
CA ALA A 111 49.01 -33.04 15.13
C ALA A 111 49.41 -32.71 13.68
N ALA A 112 50.71 -32.95 13.45
CA ALA A 112 51.50 -32.77 12.25
C ALA A 112 51.37 -33.91 11.23
N SER A 113 51.64 -33.63 9.95
CA SER A 113 52.57 -34.40 9.10
C SER A 113 52.74 -33.78 7.71
N ASP A 114 53.96 -33.95 7.21
CA ASP A 114 54.55 -33.59 5.91
C ASP A 114 53.80 -34.04 4.65
N GLY A 115 54.08 -33.34 3.53
CA GLY A 115 54.41 -34.03 2.27
C GLY A 115 53.71 -33.56 0.98
N ALA A 116 54.54 -33.01 0.08
CA ALA A 116 54.61 -33.25 -1.38
C ALA A 116 53.70 -32.50 -2.39
N GLU A 117 54.32 -32.30 -3.56
CA GLU A 117 54.10 -31.34 -4.65
C GLU A 117 53.15 -31.78 -5.79
N SER A 118 52.88 -30.78 -6.66
CA SER A 118 52.73 -30.83 -8.13
C SER A 118 51.33 -30.93 -8.78
N SER A 119 51.06 -29.91 -9.62
CA SER A 119 50.57 -29.94 -11.03
C SER A 119 49.21 -30.60 -11.32
N GLU A 120 48.35 -30.20 -12.29
CA GLU A 120 48.37 -29.27 -13.41
C GLU A 120 46.93 -29.20 -13.98
N GLN A 121 46.53 -28.01 -14.46
CA GLN A 121 45.82 -27.72 -15.73
C GLN A 121 44.43 -28.28 -16.15
N SER A 122 43.73 -27.36 -16.82
CA SER A 122 42.82 -27.52 -17.99
C SER A 122 41.34 -27.84 -17.76
N SER A 123 40.34 -27.37 -18.52
CA SER A 123 40.09 -26.23 -19.45
C SER A 123 38.72 -26.49 -20.14
N SER A 124 38.17 -25.47 -20.82
CA SER A 124 37.08 -25.50 -21.85
C SER A 124 35.62 -25.34 -21.34
N SER A 125 34.68 -24.61 -21.96
CA SER A 125 34.53 -23.80 -23.21
C SER A 125 33.21 -22.98 -23.10
N ALA A 126 33.08 -21.69 -23.46
CA ALA A 126 32.70 -21.08 -24.76
C ALA A 126 31.48 -21.75 -25.47
N ALA A 127 30.48 -21.12 -26.11
CA ALA A 127 30.14 -19.77 -26.59
C ALA A 127 28.60 -19.71 -26.88
N ALA A 128 27.90 -18.58 -26.68
CA ALA A 128 27.33 -17.65 -27.69
C ALA A 128 26.37 -18.23 -28.78
N ASP A 129 25.11 -17.77 -28.80
CA ASP A 129 24.39 -17.12 -29.95
C ASP A 129 22.90 -16.93 -29.60
N THR A 130 22.32 -15.73 -29.52
CA THR A 130 21.88 -14.73 -30.53
C THR A 130 20.52 -15.00 -31.19
N SER A 131 19.58 -14.10 -30.87
CA SER A 131 18.41 -13.61 -31.63
C SER A 131 17.38 -14.60 -32.21
N ALA A 132 16.16 -14.52 -31.69
CA ALA A 132 14.95 -14.53 -32.53
C ALA A 132 13.76 -13.87 -31.80
N SER A 133 13.43 -12.68 -32.29
CA SER A 133 12.13 -11.98 -32.33
C SER A 133 10.87 -12.65 -31.74
N CYS A 134 10.25 -11.89 -30.83
CA CYS A 134 8.83 -11.64 -30.53
C CYS A 134 7.73 -12.54 -31.13
N PRO A 135 6.71 -12.84 -30.31
CA PRO A 135 5.40 -12.28 -30.63
C PRO A 135 4.74 -11.56 -29.44
N ALA A 136 4.15 -10.43 -29.77
CA ALA A 136 3.14 -9.64 -29.05
C ALA A 136 2.48 -10.31 -27.82
N GLY A 137 3.04 -10.02 -26.65
CA GLY A 137 2.32 -9.96 -25.39
C GLY A 137 2.27 -8.51 -24.96
N ASP A 138 1.09 -8.04 -24.57
CA ASP A 138 0.78 -6.72 -24.02
C ASP A 138 1.54 -6.51 -22.70
N GLU A 139 2.84 -6.24 -22.79
CA GLU A 139 3.72 -5.88 -21.69
C GLU A 139 3.63 -4.36 -21.54
N LEU A 140 2.82 -3.89 -20.59
CA LEU A 140 2.88 -2.51 -20.09
C LEU A 140 4.33 -2.25 -19.67
N SER A 141 5.05 -1.50 -20.51
CA SER A 141 6.42 -1.09 -20.26
C SER A 141 6.43 -0.30 -18.95
N SER A 142 7.31 -0.70 -18.04
CA SER A 142 7.52 -0.04 -16.74
C SER A 142 8.23 1.30 -16.93
N ASP A 143 7.65 2.17 -17.75
CA ASP A 143 8.20 3.48 -18.05
C ASP A 143 8.11 4.34 -16.79
N PRO A 144 9.23 4.94 -16.33
CA PRO A 144 9.22 5.78 -15.13
C PRO A 144 8.29 7.00 -15.25
N ARG A 145 7.85 7.32 -16.48
CA ARG A 145 6.88 8.37 -16.79
C ARG A 145 5.47 8.00 -16.37
N GLU A 146 5.00 6.80 -16.68
CA GLU A 146 3.65 6.34 -16.28
C GLU A 146 3.53 6.25 -14.76
N LEU A 147 4.61 5.83 -14.09
CA LEU A 147 4.71 5.85 -12.63
C LEU A 147 4.56 7.26 -12.04
N ALA A 148 5.22 8.26 -12.65
CA ALA A 148 5.13 9.63 -12.20
C ALA A 148 3.71 10.20 -12.40
N GLU A 149 3.07 9.91 -13.55
CA GLU A 149 1.69 10.30 -13.83
C GLU A 149 0.70 9.65 -12.85
N ALA A 150 0.88 8.36 -12.53
CA ALA A 150 0.08 7.66 -11.55
C ALA A 150 0.24 8.24 -10.13
N VAL A 151 1.46 8.65 -9.75
CA VAL A 151 1.71 9.33 -8.47
C VAL A 151 1.03 10.70 -8.46
N LEU A 152 1.14 11.50 -9.53
CA LEU A 152 0.46 12.80 -9.62
C LEU A 152 -1.07 12.65 -9.53
N ALA A 153 -1.65 11.70 -10.27
CA ALA A 153 -3.08 11.41 -10.22
C ALA A 153 -3.54 10.95 -8.82
N MET A 154 -2.65 10.31 -8.04
CA MET A 154 -2.91 9.96 -6.64
C MET A 154 -2.75 11.17 -5.70
N GLU A 155 -1.84 12.10 -5.98
CA GLU A 155 -1.71 13.32 -5.19
C GLU A 155 -2.89 14.26 -5.40
N ASP A 156 -3.42 14.34 -6.61
CA ASP A 156 -4.63 15.11 -6.93
C ASP A 156 -5.87 14.56 -6.21
N THR A 157 -6.06 13.23 -6.19
CA THR A 157 -7.16 12.61 -5.44
C THR A 157 -7.00 12.81 -3.94
N PHE A 158 -5.77 12.75 -3.43
CA PHE A 158 -5.48 13.01 -2.03
C PHE A 158 -5.75 14.47 -1.64
N ALA A 159 -5.35 15.42 -2.48
CA ALA A 159 -5.63 16.85 -2.28
C ALA A 159 -7.15 17.10 -2.26
N ASN A 160 -7.90 16.45 -3.14
CA ASN A 160 -9.36 16.51 -3.14
C ASN A 160 -9.95 15.94 -1.84
N LEU A 161 -9.46 14.80 -1.36
CA LEU A 161 -9.91 14.22 -0.08
C LEU A 161 -9.64 15.15 1.11
N GLN A 162 -8.49 15.82 1.13
CA GLN A 162 -8.09 16.75 2.19
C GLN A 162 -9.02 17.97 2.32
N ILE A 163 -9.73 18.36 1.25
CA ILE A 163 -10.72 19.44 1.29
C ILE A 163 -11.94 19.03 2.14
N TRP A 164 -12.31 17.76 2.10
CA TRP A 164 -13.58 17.28 2.67
C TRP A 164 -13.43 16.63 4.05
N ALA A 165 -12.25 16.08 4.37
CA ALA A 165 -11.99 15.32 5.59
C ALA A 165 -10.63 15.64 6.25
N ASP A 166 -10.59 15.47 7.58
CA ASP A 166 -9.37 15.55 8.36
C ASP A 166 -8.58 14.24 8.26
N LEU A 167 -7.42 14.29 7.60
CA LEU A 167 -6.56 13.14 7.33
C LEU A 167 -5.91 12.52 8.58
N ASN A 168 -5.98 13.22 9.72
CA ASN A 168 -5.48 12.74 11.01
C ASN A 168 -6.50 11.84 11.74
N ASP A 169 -7.72 11.71 11.23
CA ASP A 169 -8.70 10.80 11.80
C ASP A 169 -8.28 9.33 11.58
N ALA A 170 -8.61 8.47 12.54
CA ALA A 170 -8.21 7.06 12.56
C ALA A 170 -8.64 6.30 11.29
N HIS A 171 -9.73 6.74 10.66
CA HIS A 171 -10.22 6.20 9.38
C HIS A 171 -9.21 6.42 8.23
N TYR A 172 -8.67 7.64 8.10
CA TYR A 172 -7.81 8.05 6.99
C TYR A 172 -6.32 7.81 7.23
N VAL A 173 -5.91 7.61 8.48
CA VAL A 173 -4.51 7.42 8.86
C VAL A 173 -3.85 6.28 8.07
N LEU A 174 -4.55 5.18 7.82
CA LEU A 174 -3.96 4.07 7.05
C LEU A 174 -3.64 4.48 5.62
N LEU A 175 -4.54 5.21 4.95
CA LEU A 175 -4.34 5.73 3.59
C LEU A 175 -3.21 6.76 3.57
N HIS A 176 -3.17 7.66 4.55
CA HIS A 176 -2.13 8.67 4.67
C HIS A 176 -0.74 8.07 4.94
N ALA A 177 -0.66 7.05 5.79
CA ALA A 177 0.58 6.34 6.07
C ALA A 177 1.09 5.57 4.84
N ARG A 178 0.20 4.96 4.05
CA ARG A 178 0.56 4.32 2.77
C ARG A 178 1.14 5.34 1.79
N ARG A 179 0.50 6.51 1.64
CA ARG A 179 1.02 7.62 0.82
C ARG A 179 2.43 8.06 1.26
N GLU A 180 2.65 8.32 2.55
CA GLU A 180 3.96 8.73 3.08
C GLU A 180 5.04 7.65 2.85
N ALA A 181 4.64 6.37 2.89
CA ALA A 181 5.53 5.28 2.52
C ALA A 181 5.94 5.35 1.03
N LEU A 182 5.00 5.62 0.12
CA LEU A 182 5.30 5.79 -1.31
C LEU A 182 6.25 6.96 -1.57
N GLN A 183 6.08 8.07 -0.86
CA GLN A 183 6.96 9.24 -0.94
C GLN A 183 8.37 9.02 -0.35
N GLY A 184 8.68 7.81 0.10
CA GLY A 184 10.00 7.46 0.64
C GLY A 184 10.23 7.94 2.07
N ARG A 185 9.17 8.23 2.83
CA ARG A 185 9.24 8.70 4.23
C ARG A 185 8.65 7.67 5.20
N PRO A 186 9.20 6.45 5.29
CA PRO A 186 8.62 5.38 6.11
C PRO A 186 8.62 5.69 7.62
N ALA A 187 9.58 6.49 8.11
CA ALA A 187 9.61 6.92 9.51
C ALA A 187 8.45 7.86 9.87
N SER A 188 8.10 8.79 8.98
CA SER A 188 6.93 9.67 9.14
C SER A 188 5.64 8.86 9.15
N ALA A 189 5.52 7.88 8.25
CA ALA A 189 4.39 6.95 8.21
C ALA A 189 4.24 6.19 9.55
N LEU A 190 5.32 5.64 10.10
CA LEU A 190 5.30 4.95 11.40
C LEU A 190 4.85 5.87 12.54
N ARG A 191 5.33 7.11 12.56
CA ARG A 191 4.93 8.12 13.56
C ARG A 191 3.43 8.42 13.47
N LEU A 192 2.89 8.49 12.25
CA LEU A 192 1.47 8.74 12.03
C LEU A 192 0.60 7.57 12.52
N LEU A 193 1.00 6.34 12.22
CA LEU A 193 0.34 5.11 12.67
C LEU A 193 0.39 4.93 14.19
N GLU A 194 1.43 5.45 14.85
CA GLU A 194 1.51 5.43 16.31
C GLU A 194 0.62 6.48 16.95
N LYS A 195 0.59 7.68 16.37
CA LYS A 195 -0.24 8.79 16.86
C LYS A 195 -1.73 8.47 16.78
N SER A 196 -2.15 7.67 15.80
CA SER A 196 -3.56 7.34 15.56
C SER A 196 -4.13 6.23 16.43
N LYS A 197 -3.38 5.70 17.42
CA LYS A 197 -3.87 4.70 18.38
C LYS A 197 -5.23 5.14 18.95
N PRO A 198 -6.36 4.51 18.55
CA PRO A 198 -7.67 4.93 19.01
C PRO A 198 -7.92 4.33 20.40
N GLY A 199 -7.33 4.94 21.43
CA GLY A 199 -7.52 4.55 22.83
C GLY A 199 -7.35 3.05 23.09
N ASP A 200 -8.34 2.44 23.74
CA ASP A 200 -8.31 1.04 24.18
C ASP A 200 -8.52 0.01 23.05
N LYS A 201 -8.75 0.44 21.80
CA LYS A 201 -9.05 -0.49 20.71
C LYS A 201 -7.77 -1.06 20.11
N PRO A 202 -7.65 -2.40 19.97
CA PRO A 202 -6.47 -3.00 19.37
C PRO A 202 -6.32 -2.55 17.91
N PHE A 203 -5.08 -2.41 17.47
CA PHE A 203 -4.78 -2.10 16.07
C PHE A 203 -5.40 -3.13 15.14
N SER A 204 -5.99 -2.66 14.04
CA SER A 204 -6.41 -3.54 12.96
C SER A 204 -5.23 -4.39 12.45
N LYS A 205 -5.51 -5.61 12.00
CA LYS A 205 -4.51 -6.49 11.38
C LYS A 205 -3.74 -5.79 10.25
N GLU A 206 -4.42 -4.93 9.48
CA GLU A 206 -3.79 -4.14 8.41
C GLU A 206 -2.80 -3.10 8.94
N HIS A 207 -3.12 -2.46 10.07
CA HIS A 207 -2.23 -1.51 10.75
C HIS A 207 -0.92 -2.19 11.15
N ILE A 208 -1.00 -3.35 11.79
CA ILE A 208 0.19 -4.09 12.24
C ILE A 208 1.00 -4.61 11.04
N LYS A 209 0.33 -5.12 10.00
CA LYS A 209 1.00 -5.52 8.76
C LYS A 209 1.74 -4.36 8.08
N LEU A 210 1.14 -3.18 8.02
CA LEU A 210 1.79 -2.00 7.44
C LEU A 210 2.99 -1.57 8.28
N ARG A 211 2.89 -1.58 9.62
CA ARG A 211 4.03 -1.32 10.52
C ARG A 211 5.17 -2.32 10.29
N SER A 212 4.88 -3.61 10.17
CA SER A 212 5.88 -4.63 9.85
C SER A 212 6.58 -4.33 8.51
N ARG A 213 5.81 -4.01 7.45
CA ARG A 213 6.36 -3.59 6.15
C ARG A 213 7.28 -2.37 6.25
N LEU A 214 6.87 -1.34 6.99
CA LEU A 214 7.67 -0.13 7.20
C LEU A 214 8.96 -0.40 8.00
N CYS A 215 8.88 -1.20 9.06
CA CYS A 215 10.04 -1.63 9.84
C CYS A 215 11.03 -2.44 8.98
N LYS A 216 10.52 -3.30 8.10
CA LYS A 216 11.35 -4.04 7.12
C LYS A 216 12.10 -3.10 6.20
N ARG A 217 11.43 -2.08 5.64
CA ARG A 217 12.03 -1.09 4.74
C ARG A 217 13.07 -0.19 5.43
N LEU A 218 12.90 0.07 6.73
CA LEU A 218 13.90 0.74 7.57
C LEU A 218 15.07 -0.16 8.01
N GLY A 219 15.00 -1.47 7.73
CA GLY A 219 16.01 -2.45 8.18
C GLY A 219 15.88 -2.87 9.64
N TRP A 220 14.82 -2.48 10.34
CA TRP A 220 14.57 -2.81 11.75
C TRP A 220 14.00 -4.23 11.91
N ARG A 221 14.81 -5.24 11.59
CA ARG A 221 14.37 -6.65 11.54
C ARG A 221 13.86 -7.19 12.87
N HIS A 222 14.40 -6.73 14.00
CA HIS A 222 13.93 -7.18 15.32
C HIS A 222 12.52 -6.66 15.63
N TRP A 223 12.23 -5.40 15.29
CA TRP A 223 10.87 -4.84 15.38
C TRP A 223 9.91 -5.49 14.40
N GLN A 224 10.36 -5.78 13.18
CA GLN A 224 9.57 -6.53 12.22
C GLN A 224 9.15 -7.91 12.79
N ARG A 225 10.10 -8.69 13.32
CA ARG A 225 9.81 -9.98 13.97
C ARG A 225 8.83 -9.84 15.12
N TYR A 226 8.96 -8.79 15.92
CA TYR A 226 8.03 -8.50 17.01
C TYR A 226 6.60 -8.26 16.50
N GLU A 227 6.42 -7.40 15.48
CA GLU A 227 5.10 -7.14 14.91
C GLU A 227 4.53 -8.38 14.20
N ASP A 228 5.36 -9.17 13.52
CA ASP A 228 4.96 -10.42 12.86
C ASP A 228 4.48 -11.47 13.87
N SER A 229 5.17 -11.62 15.01
CA SER A 229 4.71 -12.46 16.11
C SER A 229 3.41 -11.94 16.71
N ARG A 230 3.32 -10.62 16.91
CA ARG A 230 2.12 -9.97 17.44
C ARG A 230 0.88 -10.19 16.56
N ILE A 231 1.04 -10.27 15.24
CA ILE A 231 -0.06 -10.63 14.33
C ILE A 231 -0.57 -12.04 14.62
N LYS A 232 0.32 -13.00 14.89
CA LYS A 232 -0.05 -14.39 15.18
C LYS A 232 -0.80 -14.49 16.52
N ASP A 233 -0.33 -13.75 17.52
CA ASP A 233 -0.90 -13.78 18.87
C ASP A 233 -2.27 -13.08 18.94
N LEU A 234 -2.42 -11.92 18.28
CA LEU A 234 -3.66 -11.14 18.29
C LEU A 234 -4.71 -11.65 17.29
N PHE A 235 -4.29 -12.29 16.20
CA PHE A 235 -5.17 -12.75 15.13
C PHE A 235 -4.91 -14.23 14.80
N PRO A 236 -5.15 -15.14 15.75
CA PRO A 236 -5.10 -16.58 15.47
C PRO A 236 -6.15 -16.95 14.42
N LEU A 237 -5.89 -18.04 13.68
CA LEU A 237 -6.82 -18.53 12.66
C LEU A 237 -8.08 -19.12 13.29
N ASP A 238 -7.91 -19.87 14.37
CA ASP A 238 -8.98 -20.50 15.14
C ASP A 238 -8.80 -20.20 16.63
N TYR A 239 -9.90 -20.30 17.38
CA TYR A 239 -9.85 -20.19 18.83
C TYR A 239 -9.08 -21.39 19.42
N PRO A 240 -8.31 -21.19 20.50
CA PRO A 240 -7.67 -22.29 21.19
C PRO A 240 -8.74 -23.27 21.70
N LEU A 241 -8.45 -24.56 21.60
CA LEU A 241 -9.29 -25.62 22.16
C LEU A 241 -9.29 -25.50 23.70
N PHE A 242 -10.47 -25.61 24.31
CA PHE A 242 -10.68 -25.55 25.76
C PHE A 242 -10.23 -26.83 26.47
#